data_AF-A0A8T4D023-F1
#
_entry.id   AF-A0A8T4D023-F1
#
_cell.length_a   1.000
_cell.length_b   1.000
_cell.length_c   1.000
_cell.angle_alpha   90.00
_cell.angle_beta   90.00
_cell.angle_gamma   90.00
#
_symmetry.space_group_name_H-M   'P 1'
#
loop_
_entity.id
_entity.type
_entity.pdbx_description
1 polymer ?
#
loop_
_entity_poly.entity_id
_entity_poly.type
_entity_poly.pdbx_seq_one_letter_code
_entity_poly.pdbx_strand_id
1 'polypeptide(L)' 'PYAYHITTKNEVLEKKSDDGEPSSTAGLPFKNIIEKNNLTNCLIVVARIFGGVKLGTAGLRNAFKESATKALENSKE' A
#
# COMPACT_ATOMS: atom_id res chain seq x y z
N PRO A 1 -0.09 -6.75 -4.42
CA PRO A 1 -0.96 -5.59 -4.10
C PRO A 1 -0.23 -4.25 -4.22
N TYR A 2 -0.94 -3.17 -4.56
CA TYR A 2 -0.31 -1.86 -4.79
C TYR A 2 -1.27 -0.67 -4.58
N ALA A 3 -0.69 0.52 -4.42
CA ALA A 3 -1.37 1.80 -4.60
C ALA A 3 -0.40 2.87 -5.10
N TYR A 4 -0.91 3.84 -5.86
CA TYR A 4 -0.11 4.98 -6.33
C TYR A 4 -0.92 6.28 -6.33
N HIS A 5 -0.18 7.38 -6.27
CA HIS A 5 -0.61 8.74 -6.54
C HIS A 5 0.40 9.38 -7.48
N ILE A 6 -0.03 9.76 -8.68
CA ILE A 6 0.82 10.40 -9.69
C ILE A 6 0.17 11.71 -10.11
N THR A 7 0.89 12.81 -9.98
CA THR A 7 0.45 14.13 -10.43
C THR A 7 1.23 14.50 -11.69
N THR A 8 0.50 14.68 -12.79
CA THR A 8 1.03 15.19 -14.05
C THR A 8 0.65 16.66 -14.22
N LYS A 9 1.03 17.28 -15.35
CA LYS A 9 0.61 18.65 -15.67
C LYS A 9 -0.91 18.81 -15.82
N ASN A 10 -1.59 17.75 -16.22
CA ASN A 10 -2.99 17.82 -16.67
C ASN A 10 -3.95 17.08 -15.75
N GLU A 11 -3.46 16.15 -14.93
CA GLU A 11 -4.30 15.27 -14.13
C GLU A 11 -3.59 14.71 -12.90
N VAL A 12 -4.40 14.25 -11.95
CA VAL A 12 -3.98 13.42 -10.82
C VAL A 12 -4.53 12.02 -11.04
N LEU A 13 -3.64 11.04 -11.08
CA LEU A 13 -3.95 9.63 -11.24
C LEU A 13 -3.77 8.93 -9.89
N GLU A 14 -4.85 8.33 -9.39
CA GLU A 14 -4.84 7.54 -8.17
C GLU A 14 -5.45 6.16 -8.41
N LYS A 15 -4.80 5.13 -7.87
CA LYS A 15 -5.35 3.78 -7.89
C LYS A 15 -4.85 2.97 -6.71
N LYS A 16 -5.68 2.01 -6.29
CA LYS A 16 -5.30 0.96 -5.35
C LYS A 16 -5.84 -0.39 -5.81
N SER A 17 -5.12 -1.45 -5.51
CA SER A 17 -5.53 -2.83 -5.78
C SER A 17 -5.14 -3.73 -4.61
N ASP A 18 -6.09 -4.55 -4.17
CA ASP A 18 -5.82 -5.65 -3.23
C ASP A 18 -5.20 -6.86 -3.93
N ASP A 19 -5.22 -6.93 -5.27
CA ASP A 19 -4.45 -7.91 -6.07
C ASP A 19 -4.67 -9.37 -5.63
N GLY A 20 -5.94 -9.76 -5.52
CA GLY A 20 -6.35 -11.10 -5.09
C GLY A 20 -6.39 -11.31 -3.57
N GLU A 21 -5.88 -10.36 -2.78
CA GLU A 21 -6.06 -10.37 -1.34
C GLU A 21 -7.51 -10.01 -0.94
N PRO A 22 -7.95 -10.36 0.28
CA PRO A 22 -9.27 -9.98 0.75
C PRO A 22 -9.49 -8.46 0.66
N SER A 23 -10.71 -8.06 0.32
CA SER A 23 -11.04 -6.66 0.04
C SER A 23 -10.60 -5.71 1.16
N SER A 24 -9.96 -4.61 0.75
CA SER A 24 -9.47 -3.54 1.62
C SER A 24 -8.49 -3.99 2.71
N THR A 25 -7.74 -5.07 2.46
CA THR A 25 -6.65 -5.50 3.35
C THR A 25 -5.30 -4.98 2.93
N ALA A 26 -5.07 -4.62 1.66
CA ALA A 26 -3.77 -4.21 1.17
C ALA A 26 -3.80 -2.82 0.50
N GLY A 27 -4.58 -2.66 -0.56
CA GLY A 27 -4.60 -1.45 -1.37
C GLY A 27 -5.09 -0.22 -0.57
N LEU A 28 -6.08 -0.40 0.31
CA LEU A 28 -6.59 0.70 1.14
C LEU A 28 -5.53 1.19 2.15
N PRO A 29 -4.86 0.33 2.94
CA PRO A 29 -3.72 0.74 3.75
C PRO A 29 -2.65 1.54 2.99
N PHE A 30 -2.26 1.11 1.79
CA PHE A 30 -1.23 1.82 1.01
C PHE A 30 -1.68 3.21 0.57
N LYS A 31 -2.91 3.34 0.06
CA LYS A 31 -3.50 4.65 -0.28
C LYS A 31 -3.52 5.57 0.94
N ASN A 32 -3.97 5.08 2.10
CA ASN A 32 -4.02 5.87 3.32
C ASN A 32 -2.62 6.34 3.77
N ILE A 33 -1.57 5.52 3.56
CA ILE A 33 -0.18 5.91 3.87
C ILE A 33 0.28 7.03 2.94
N ILE A 34 0.02 6.93 1.64
CA ILE A 34 0.33 7.96 0.64
C ILE A 34 -0.35 9.29 1.04
N GLU A 35 -1.66 9.26 1.31
CA GLU A 35 -2.43 10.46 1.69
C GLU A 35 -1.96 11.05 3.01
N LYS A 36 -1.79 10.22 4.06
CA LYS A 36 -1.38 10.69 5.38
C LYS A 36 0.00 11.37 5.36
N ASN A 37 0.89 10.93 4.48
CA ASN A 37 2.25 11.48 4.35
C ASN A 37 2.35 12.54 3.24
N ASN A 38 1.23 12.94 2.62
CA ASN A 38 1.18 13.90 1.51
C ASN A 38 2.15 13.56 0.37
N LEU A 39 2.29 12.27 0.06
CA LEU A 39 3.19 11.81 -0.99
C LEU A 39 2.54 12.00 -2.36
N THR A 40 3.31 12.54 -3.31
CA THR A 40 2.94 12.61 -4.73
C THR A 40 4.02 11.97 -5.58
N ASN A 41 3.66 11.53 -6.79
CA ASN A 41 4.53 10.79 -7.70
C ASN A 41 5.17 9.58 -7.02
N CYS A 42 4.35 8.84 -6.26
CA CYS A 42 4.76 7.72 -5.45
C CYS A 42 3.94 6.47 -5.79
N LEU A 43 4.61 5.33 -5.81
CA LEU A 43 4.03 4.00 -5.96
C LEU A 43 4.49 3.13 -4.80
N ILE A 44 3.55 2.50 -4.11
CA ILE A 44 3.81 1.48 -3.11
C ILE A 44 3.38 0.13 -3.69
N VAL A 45 4.30 -0.83 -3.69
CA VAL A 45 4.03 -2.23 -4.06
C VAL A 45 4.56 -3.12 -2.94
N VAL A 46 3.75 -4.11 -2.53
CA VAL A 46 4.18 -5.12 -1.56
C VAL A 46 3.95 -6.49 -2.17
N ALA A 47 5.02 -7.28 -2.29
CA ALA A 47 4.93 -8.70 -2.61
C ALA A 47 4.65 -9.48 -1.34
N ARG A 48 3.68 -10.40 -1.39
CA ARG A 48 3.35 -11.29 -0.27
C ARG A 48 3.52 -12.74 -0.69
N ILE A 49 4.17 -13.52 0.18
CA ILE A 49 4.37 -14.96 0.05
C ILE A 49 3.60 -15.64 1.19
N PHE A 50 2.78 -16.66 0.88
CA PHE A 50 1.99 -17.37 1.90
C PHE A 50 2.89 -18.23 2.79
N GLY A 51 2.83 -18.02 4.10
CA GLY A 51 3.70 -18.69 5.09
C GLY A 51 3.10 -19.93 5.76
N GLY A 52 2.04 -20.53 5.22
CA GLY A 52 1.41 -21.73 5.77
C GLY A 52 0.28 -21.50 6.79
N VAL A 53 0.12 -20.28 7.31
CA VAL A 53 -0.97 -19.91 8.24
C VAL A 53 -1.75 -18.71 7.71
N LYS A 54 -3.08 -18.76 7.82
CA LYS A 54 -3.96 -17.64 7.47
C LYS A 54 -3.94 -16.60 8.59
N LEU A 55 -3.60 -15.36 8.27
CA LEU A 55 -3.55 -14.24 9.22
C LEU A 55 -4.93 -13.61 9.50
N GLY A 56 -5.94 -13.94 8.68
CA GLY A 56 -7.25 -13.27 8.71
C GLY A 56 -7.18 -11.80 8.27
N THR A 57 -8.34 -11.18 8.02
CA THR A 57 -8.44 -9.82 7.45
C THR A 57 -7.69 -8.77 8.28
N ALA A 58 -7.82 -8.81 9.61
CA ALA A 58 -7.14 -7.87 10.50
C ALA A 58 -5.62 -8.05 10.48
N GLY A 59 -5.14 -9.30 10.52
CA GLY A 59 -3.71 -9.60 10.46
C GLY A 59 -3.08 -9.18 9.14
N LEU A 60 -3.78 -9.41 8.02
CA LEU A 60 -3.33 -8.94 6.70
C LEU A 60 -3.23 -7.43 6.63
N ARG A 61 -4.27 -6.73 7.09
CA ARG A 61 -4.27 -5.27 7.09
C ARG A 61 -3.09 -4.69 7.88
N ASN A 62 -2.80 -5.28 9.05
CA ASN A 62 -1.68 -4.86 9.87
C ASN A 62 -0.33 -5.16 9.19
N ALA A 63 -0.14 -6.37 8.66
CA ALA A 63 1.11 -6.76 7.99
C ALA A 63 1.42 -5.89 6.76
N PHE A 64 0.41 -5.61 5.92
CA PHE A 64 0.58 -4.73 4.76
C PHE A 64 0.90 -3.29 5.17
N LYS A 65 0.14 -2.74 6.14
CA LYS A 65 0.38 -1.39 6.66
C LYS A 65 1.79 -1.25 7.23
N GLU A 66 2.22 -2.21 8.04
CA GLU A 66 3.54 -2.22 8.67
C GLU A 66 4.65 -2.30 7.62
N SER A 67 4.53 -3.21 6.65
CA SER A 67 5.53 -3.36 5.58
C SER A 67 5.68 -2.08 4.76
N ALA A 68 4.58 -1.45 4.35
CA ALA A 68 4.60 -0.21 3.59
C ALA A 68 5.14 0.98 4.41
N THR A 69 4.77 1.07 5.69
CA THR A 69 5.28 2.13 6.59
C THR A 69 6.80 2.01 6.76
N LYS A 70 7.30 0.79 7.03
CA LYS A 70 8.74 0.53 7.17
C LYS A 70 9.50 0.85 5.89
N ALA A 71 8.97 0.48 4.73
CA ALA A 71 9.60 0.81 3.45
C ALA A 71 9.71 2.33 3.25
N LEU A 72 8.65 3.07 3.57
CA LEU A 72 8.64 4.54 3.49
C LEU A 72 9.61 5.20 4.48
N GLU A 73 9.72 4.68 5.71
CA GLU A 73 10.67 5.19 6.70
C GLU A 73 12.12 5.03 6.24
N ASN A 74 12.44 3.91 5.58
CA ASN A 74 13.77 3.64 5.04
C ASN A 74 14.06 4.34 3.71
N SER A 75 13.05 4.92 3.05
CA SER A 75 13.23 5.64 1.79
C SER A 75 13.46 7.14 1.97
N LYS A 76 13.39 7.65 3.20
CA LYS A 76 13.69 9.05 3.51
C LYS A 76 15.21 9.18 3.65
N GLU A 77 15.82 9.98 2.77
CA GLU A 77 17.21 10.44 2.92
C GLU A 77 17.37 11.39 4.12
#